data_AF-G8BNL2-F1
#
_entry.id   AF-G8BNL2-F1
#
_cell.length_a   1.000
_cell.length_b   1.000
_cell.length_c   1.000
_cell.angle_alpha   90.00
_cell.angle_beta   90.00
_cell.angle_gamma   90.00
#
_symmetry.space_group_name_H-M   'P 1'
#
loop_
_entity.id
_entity.type
_entity.pdbx_description
1 polymer ?
#
loop_
_entity_poly.entity_id
_entity_poly.type
_entity_poly.pdbx_seq_one_letter_code
_entity_poly.pdbx_strand_id
1 'polypeptide(L)'
;MSKTTVNQSATVKENLADTEQHYFNSYDHYGIHEEMLQDTVRTLSYRNAIIQNKDFFKDKIVLDVGCGTGILSMFAAKHGAKHVIGVDMSSIIEMAGRLVEINGYSDKITLLRGKLEDIDLPFPKVDIIISEWMGYFLLYESMLDTVLYARDKYLVEGGLIFPDKCSIHVAGLEDSHYKTEKLDYWQDVYGFDYSPFIPLVMREPIVDTVDNAAVNTSKNKIIEFDLNTVTLDDLVFSVPFKIISKRHDYINGLITWFDIEFPAPKGKKAITFSTGAHAPYTHWKQTVFYLADDLECEVGDVLEGQITSIPNKRNNRDLDITIEYEFKAEGVEKEERSKKNKNTYIMH
;
A
#
# COMPACT_ATOMS: atom_id res chain seq x y z
N MET A 1 24.96 23.61 -6.47
CA MET A 1 23.58 24.11 -6.29
C MET A 1 22.74 23.48 -7.39
N SER A 2 22.03 22.40 -7.06
CA SER A 2 21.05 21.85 -8.01
C SER A 2 19.93 22.88 -8.21
N LYS A 3 19.54 23.07 -9.46
CA LYS A 3 18.59 24.08 -9.94
C LYS A 3 17.21 23.47 -10.10
N THR A 4 16.67 22.85 -9.06
CA THR A 4 15.30 22.35 -9.09
C THR A 4 14.46 23.12 -8.09
N THR A 5 13.40 23.71 -8.62
CA THR A 5 12.41 24.50 -7.89
C THR A 5 11.04 23.90 -8.18
N VAL A 6 9.99 24.35 -7.52
CA VAL A 6 8.62 23.91 -7.83
C VAL A 6 8.25 24.00 -9.31
N ASN A 7 8.86 24.92 -10.06
CA ASN A 7 8.61 25.15 -11.49
C ASN A 7 9.60 24.44 -12.42
N GLN A 8 10.65 23.80 -11.90
CA GLN A 8 11.70 23.14 -12.68
C GLN A 8 11.94 21.73 -12.13
N SER A 9 11.54 20.72 -12.91
CA SER A 9 11.73 19.31 -12.57
C SER A 9 13.17 18.86 -12.79
N ALA A 10 13.70 18.06 -11.86
CA ALA A 10 14.97 17.34 -12.02
C ALA A 10 14.89 16.24 -13.08
N THR A 11 13.68 15.70 -13.25
CA THR A 11 13.39 14.58 -14.15
C THR A 11 12.60 15.10 -15.34
N VAL A 12 13.07 14.79 -16.54
CA VAL A 12 12.34 15.04 -17.80
C VAL A 12 11.35 13.89 -17.99
N LYS A 13 10.05 14.14 -17.78
CA LYS A 13 9.01 13.10 -17.74
C LYS A 13 8.94 12.33 -19.07
N GLU A 14 9.15 13.01 -20.19
CA GLU A 14 9.12 12.43 -21.55
C GLU A 14 10.25 11.41 -21.81
N ASN A 15 11.30 11.41 -20.98
CA ASN A 15 12.39 10.44 -21.09
C ASN A 15 12.14 9.16 -20.28
N LEU A 16 11.07 9.11 -19.48
CA LEU A 16 10.70 7.92 -18.71
C LEU A 16 9.94 6.92 -19.57
N ALA A 17 9.92 5.66 -19.14
CA ALA A 17 9.06 4.66 -19.75
C ALA A 17 7.58 5.08 -19.67
N ASP A 18 6.77 4.71 -20.66
CA ASP A 18 5.35 5.09 -20.72
C ASP A 18 4.60 4.75 -19.43
N THR A 19 4.89 3.60 -18.82
CA THR A 19 4.29 3.17 -17.54
C THR A 19 4.62 4.11 -16.38
N GLU A 20 5.86 4.59 -16.29
CA GLU A 20 6.24 5.60 -15.29
C GLU A 20 5.57 6.94 -15.57
N GLN A 21 5.47 7.35 -16.84
CA GLN A 21 4.75 8.57 -17.20
C GLN A 21 3.28 8.50 -16.78
N HIS A 22 2.61 7.38 -17.06
CA HIS A 22 1.22 7.14 -16.66
C HIS A 22 1.04 7.21 -15.14
N TYR A 23 1.91 6.54 -14.38
CA TYR A 23 1.92 6.62 -12.91
C TYR A 23 2.05 8.08 -12.44
N PHE A 24 3.08 8.83 -12.87
CA PHE A 24 3.25 10.20 -12.40
C PHE A 24 2.17 11.18 -12.89
N ASN A 25 1.48 10.87 -13.99
CA ASN A 25 0.36 11.67 -14.50
C ASN A 25 -0.91 11.44 -13.67
N SER A 26 -1.15 10.25 -13.12
CA SER A 26 -2.34 10.00 -12.29
C SER A 26 -2.36 10.90 -11.04
N TYR A 27 -1.18 11.20 -10.48
CA TYR A 27 -0.99 12.09 -9.33
C TYR A 27 -1.03 13.59 -9.66
N ASP A 28 -1.12 13.99 -10.93
CA ASP A 28 -1.28 15.41 -11.32
C ASP A 28 -2.71 15.94 -11.05
N HIS A 29 -3.69 15.04 -10.89
CA HIS A 29 -5.10 15.40 -10.73
C HIS A 29 -5.49 15.64 -9.28
N TYR A 30 -6.27 16.68 -8.99
CA TYR A 30 -6.68 16.99 -7.60
C TYR A 30 -7.53 15.88 -6.95
N GLY A 31 -8.27 15.09 -7.73
CA GLY A 31 -9.21 14.08 -7.22
C GLY A 31 -8.55 13.01 -6.36
N ILE A 32 -7.37 12.52 -6.75
CA ILE A 32 -6.61 11.54 -5.94
C ILE A 32 -6.10 12.17 -4.64
N HIS A 33 -5.70 13.45 -4.68
CA HIS A 33 -5.30 14.18 -3.47
C HIS A 33 -6.47 14.47 -2.54
N GLU A 34 -7.66 14.73 -3.07
CA GLU A 34 -8.88 14.88 -2.27
C GLU A 34 -9.21 13.58 -1.52
N GLU A 35 -9.20 12.44 -2.22
CA GLU A 35 -9.41 11.13 -1.60
C GLU A 35 -8.37 10.84 -0.50
N MET A 36 -7.09 11.04 -0.80
CA MET A 36 -6.00 10.87 0.17
C MET A 36 -6.16 11.77 1.40
N LEU A 37 -6.57 13.03 1.23
CA LEU A 37 -6.74 13.99 2.32
C LEU A 37 -8.01 13.73 3.15
N GLN A 38 -9.09 13.24 2.51
CA GLN A 38 -10.34 12.86 3.18
C GLN A 38 -10.22 11.55 3.96
N ASP A 39 -9.23 10.70 3.64
CA ASP A 39 -8.87 9.56 4.48
C ASP A 39 -8.31 10.04 5.84
N THR A 40 -9.21 10.12 6.81
CA THR A 40 -8.90 10.56 8.17
C THR A 40 -8.04 9.55 8.93
N VAL A 41 -8.19 8.25 8.69
CA VAL A 41 -7.38 7.22 9.36
C VAL A 41 -5.92 7.39 8.95
N ARG A 42 -5.67 7.50 7.64
CA ARG A 42 -4.34 7.79 7.09
C ARG A 42 -3.79 9.10 7.64
N THR A 43 -4.46 10.21 7.34
CA THR A 43 -3.91 11.56 7.57
C THR A 43 -3.73 11.86 9.07
N LEU A 44 -4.67 11.44 9.91
CA LEU A 44 -4.57 11.65 11.36
C LEU A 44 -3.53 10.73 12.00
N SER A 45 -3.28 9.53 11.48
CA SER A 45 -2.24 8.65 12.00
C SER A 45 -0.85 9.28 11.85
N TYR A 46 -0.51 9.78 10.66
CA TYR A 46 0.74 10.54 10.45
C TYR A 46 0.82 11.75 11.37
N ARG A 47 -0.24 12.58 11.41
CA ARG A 47 -0.27 13.78 12.28
C ARG A 47 -0.03 13.42 13.75
N ASN A 48 -0.72 12.39 14.24
CA ASN A 48 -0.63 11.97 15.64
C ASN A 48 0.74 11.34 15.95
N ALA A 49 1.33 10.59 15.02
CA ALA A 49 2.69 10.07 15.15
C ALA A 49 3.73 11.20 15.22
N ILE A 50 3.62 12.22 14.35
CA ILE A 50 4.47 13.42 14.38
C ILE A 50 4.29 14.17 15.71
N ILE A 51 3.05 14.38 16.18
CA ILE A 51 2.78 15.03 17.47
C ILE A 51 3.38 14.24 18.64
N GLN A 52 3.22 12.91 18.65
CA GLN A 52 3.75 12.04 19.70
C GLN A 52 5.28 12.11 19.76
N ASN A 53 5.91 12.28 18.60
CA ASN A 53 7.37 12.33 18.44
C ASN A 53 7.92 13.76 18.29
N LYS A 54 7.14 14.81 18.58
CA LYS A 54 7.53 16.22 18.32
C LYS A 54 8.90 16.61 18.86
N ASP A 55 9.32 16.04 19.99
CA ASP A 55 10.62 16.31 20.60
C ASP A 55 11.77 15.70 19.78
N PHE A 56 11.53 14.61 19.04
CA PHE A 56 12.45 14.05 18.05
C PHE A 56 12.47 14.86 16.74
N PHE A 57 11.37 15.53 16.38
CA PHE A 57 11.32 16.43 15.22
C PHE A 57 12.01 17.77 15.49
N LYS A 58 12.11 18.19 16.75
CA LYS A 58 12.65 19.50 17.12
C LYS A 58 14.07 19.68 16.61
N ASP A 59 14.28 20.79 15.90
CA ASP A 59 15.58 21.20 15.35
C ASP A 59 16.20 20.20 14.33
N LYS A 60 15.38 19.30 13.76
CA LYS A 60 15.80 18.28 12.80
C LYS A 60 15.53 18.62 11.34
N ILE A 61 16.28 17.99 10.45
CA ILE A 61 16.05 18.02 9.00
C ILE A 61 15.20 16.82 8.61
N VAL A 62 14.04 17.08 7.99
CA VAL A 62 13.07 16.06 7.59
C VAL A 62 13.01 15.97 6.07
N LEU A 63 12.99 14.75 5.52
CA LEU A 63 12.71 14.48 4.12
C LEU A 63 11.29 13.90 3.99
N ASP A 64 10.46 14.52 3.17
CA ASP A 64 9.11 14.06 2.81
C ASP A 64 9.17 13.48 1.38
N VAL A 65 9.17 12.16 1.27
CA VAL A 65 9.31 11.42 -0.01
C VAL A 65 7.92 11.19 -0.60
N GLY A 66 7.65 11.79 -1.76
CA GLY A 66 6.33 11.83 -2.38
C GLY A 66 5.41 12.79 -1.62
N CYS A 67 5.83 14.04 -1.48
CA CYS A 67 5.15 14.97 -0.58
C CYS A 67 3.74 15.38 -1.04
N GLY A 68 3.38 15.15 -2.32
CA GLY A 68 2.10 15.51 -2.90
C GLY A 68 1.75 16.98 -2.65
N THR A 69 0.64 17.20 -1.95
CA THR A 69 0.16 18.54 -1.54
C THR A 69 1.00 19.21 -0.44
N GLY A 70 2.00 18.52 0.13
CA GLY A 70 2.87 19.01 1.19
C GLY A 70 2.26 18.91 2.60
N ILE A 71 1.17 18.17 2.78
CA ILE A 71 0.47 18.07 4.07
C ILE A 71 1.35 17.49 5.19
N LEU A 72 2.11 16.44 4.90
CA LEU A 72 3.01 15.81 5.88
C LEU A 72 4.19 16.73 6.19
N SER A 73 4.75 17.37 5.17
CA SER A 73 5.75 18.43 5.34
C SER A 73 5.27 19.55 6.26
N MET A 74 4.04 20.04 6.08
CA MET A 74 3.44 21.06 6.96
C MET A 74 3.22 20.54 8.38
N PHE A 75 2.85 19.27 8.57
CA PHE A 75 2.80 18.68 9.91
C PHE A 75 4.17 18.65 10.58
N ALA A 76 5.23 18.25 9.88
CA ALA A 76 6.59 18.23 10.42
C ALA A 76 7.08 19.64 10.80
N ALA A 77 6.91 20.62 9.90
CA ALA A 77 7.31 22.01 10.15
C ALA A 77 6.55 22.64 11.33
N LYS A 78 5.23 22.39 11.43
CA LYS A 78 4.39 22.86 12.52
C LYS A 78 4.82 22.32 13.89
N HIS A 79 5.37 21.11 13.93
CA HIS A 79 5.73 20.43 15.19
C HIS A 79 7.23 20.45 15.50
N GLY A 80 7.97 21.39 14.90
CA GLY A 80 9.30 21.78 15.38
C GLY A 80 10.48 21.40 14.48
N ALA A 81 10.24 20.82 13.30
CA ALA A 81 11.30 20.59 12.33
C ALA A 81 12.06 21.88 12.04
N LYS A 82 13.40 21.79 11.98
CA LYS A 82 14.27 22.92 11.59
C LYS A 82 14.05 23.26 10.13
N HIS A 83 14.01 22.23 9.29
CA HIS A 83 13.77 22.33 7.85
C HIS A 83 13.11 21.05 7.36
N VAL A 84 12.23 21.18 6.36
CA VAL A 84 11.62 20.06 5.67
C VAL A 84 11.91 20.15 4.18
N ILE A 85 12.30 19.04 3.58
CA ILE A 85 12.51 18.92 2.14
C ILE A 85 11.40 18.03 1.60
N GLY A 86 10.46 18.60 0.87
CA GLY A 86 9.43 17.83 0.16
C GLY A 86 9.88 17.52 -1.26
N VAL A 87 9.83 16.25 -1.63
CA VAL A 87 10.18 15.79 -2.98
C VAL A 87 8.97 15.13 -3.61
N ASP A 88 8.60 15.57 -4.79
CA ASP A 88 7.54 14.94 -5.59
C ASP A 88 7.80 15.16 -7.08
N MET A 89 7.49 14.16 -7.91
CA MET A 89 7.63 14.29 -9.35
C MET A 89 6.43 14.98 -10.02
N SER A 90 5.24 14.85 -9.42
CA SER A 90 4.01 15.40 -9.97
C SER A 90 4.01 16.94 -9.99
N SER A 91 3.28 17.50 -10.95
CA SER A 91 2.97 18.93 -11.02
C SER A 91 2.21 19.46 -9.80
N ILE A 92 1.62 18.59 -8.97
CA ILE A 92 0.95 18.99 -7.72
C ILE A 92 1.88 19.78 -6.80
N ILE A 93 3.19 19.61 -6.93
CA ILE A 93 4.18 20.33 -6.14
C ILE A 93 4.13 21.86 -6.32
N GLU A 94 3.64 22.35 -7.47
CA GLU A 94 3.36 23.78 -7.69
C GLU A 94 2.24 24.27 -6.77
N MET A 95 1.19 23.46 -6.60
CA MET A 95 0.11 23.73 -5.65
C MET A 95 0.61 23.63 -4.21
N ALA A 96 1.41 22.61 -3.89
CA ALA A 96 2.04 22.48 -2.58
C ALA A 96 2.86 23.72 -2.22
N GLY A 97 3.58 24.32 -3.18
CA GLY A 97 4.28 25.60 -2.98
C GLY A 97 3.36 26.74 -2.54
N ARG A 98 2.19 26.89 -3.19
CA ARG A 98 1.19 27.90 -2.79
C ARG A 98 0.60 27.61 -1.41
N LEU A 99 0.35 26.34 -1.10
CA LEU A 99 -0.16 25.91 0.20
C LEU A 99 0.85 26.16 1.33
N VAL A 100 2.13 25.87 1.10
CA VAL A 100 3.21 26.18 2.04
C VAL A 100 3.30 27.69 2.30
N GLU A 101 3.19 28.50 1.25
CA GLU A 101 3.24 29.96 1.36
C GLU A 101 2.06 30.53 2.13
N ILE A 102 0.82 30.19 1.77
CA ILE A 102 -0.37 30.73 2.43
C ILE A 102 -0.48 30.32 3.90
N ASN A 103 0.12 29.18 4.28
CA ASN A 103 0.17 28.71 5.66
C ASN A 103 1.42 29.21 6.43
N GLY A 104 2.27 30.05 5.82
CA GLY A 104 3.39 30.70 6.49
C GLY A 104 4.58 29.79 6.81
N TYR A 105 4.86 28.80 5.95
CA TYR A 105 5.97 27.84 6.13
C TYR A 105 7.06 27.93 5.05
N SER A 106 7.04 28.96 4.19
CA SER A 106 8.02 29.13 3.09
C SER A 106 9.48 29.21 3.56
N ASP A 107 9.73 29.65 4.79
CA ASP A 107 11.06 29.73 5.39
C ASP A 107 11.57 28.38 5.90
N LYS A 108 10.69 27.39 6.09
CA LYS A 108 11.00 26.08 6.68
C LYS A 108 10.84 24.90 5.74
N ILE A 109 10.10 25.06 4.64
CA ILE A 109 9.82 23.96 3.72
C ILE A 109 10.40 24.30 2.35
N THR A 110 11.27 23.43 1.84
CA THR A 110 11.77 23.49 0.46
C THR A 110 11.18 22.34 -0.33
N LEU A 111 10.50 22.67 -1.44
CA LEU A 111 9.88 21.70 -2.32
C LEU A 111 10.70 21.55 -3.60
N LEU A 112 10.99 20.31 -3.98
CA LEU A 112 11.82 19.95 -5.12
C LEU A 112 11.06 19.02 -6.06
N ARG A 113 10.92 19.45 -7.32
CA ARG A 113 10.20 18.68 -8.33
C ARG A 113 11.12 17.65 -9.00
N GLY A 114 10.68 16.40 -9.08
CA GLY A 114 11.37 15.31 -9.78
C GLY A 114 11.42 14.01 -8.99
N LYS A 115 11.99 12.95 -9.58
CA LYS A 115 12.32 11.71 -8.89
C LYS A 115 13.42 11.98 -7.87
N LEU A 116 13.33 11.37 -6.70
CA LEU A 116 14.31 11.56 -5.63
C LEU A 116 15.73 11.14 -6.07
N GLU A 117 15.80 10.13 -6.93
CA GLU A 117 17.04 9.60 -7.50
C GLU A 117 17.78 10.62 -8.38
N ASP A 118 17.06 11.56 -9.00
CA ASP A 118 17.58 12.61 -9.89
C ASP A 118 17.85 13.94 -9.17
N ILE A 119 17.43 14.06 -7.91
CA ILE A 119 17.52 15.30 -7.12
C ILE A 119 18.77 15.30 -6.24
N ASP A 120 19.53 16.39 -6.30
CA ASP A 120 20.49 16.73 -5.23
C ASP A 120 19.76 17.49 -4.11
N LEU A 121 19.71 16.90 -2.92
CA LEU A 121 19.10 17.55 -1.76
C LEU A 121 19.95 18.76 -1.29
N PRO A 122 19.31 19.82 -0.78
CA PRO A 122 19.99 20.96 -0.19
C PRO A 122 20.75 20.62 1.10
N PHE A 123 20.43 19.49 1.73
CA PHE A 123 21.13 18.92 2.87
C PHE A 123 21.68 17.54 2.51
N PRO A 124 22.96 17.23 2.81
CA PRO A 124 23.56 15.95 2.42
C PRO A 124 23.02 14.75 3.19
N LYS A 125 22.50 15.00 4.40
CA LYS A 125 21.91 14.00 5.28
C LYS A 125 20.66 14.58 5.95
N VAL A 126 19.73 13.70 6.29
CA VAL A 126 18.47 14.00 6.97
C VAL A 126 18.32 13.16 8.24
N ASP A 127 17.66 13.71 9.24
CA ASP A 127 17.46 13.04 10.53
C ASP A 127 16.23 12.13 10.53
N ILE A 128 15.21 12.51 9.76
CA ILE A 128 13.91 11.83 9.69
C ILE A 128 13.46 11.75 8.24
N ILE A 129 12.96 10.59 7.84
CA ILE A 129 12.19 10.41 6.62
C ILE A 129 10.72 10.24 7.01
N ILE A 130 9.84 11.02 6.38
CA ILE A 130 8.41 10.79 6.40
C ILE A 130 8.00 10.48 4.96
N SER A 131 7.13 9.49 4.78
CA SER A 131 6.65 9.17 3.43
C SER A 131 5.35 8.40 3.55
N GLU A 132 4.39 8.79 2.73
CA GLU A 132 3.22 7.95 2.47
C GLU A 132 3.45 7.24 1.14
N TRP A 133 3.90 5.99 1.26
CA TRP A 133 4.43 5.18 0.16
C TRP A 133 3.58 3.95 -0.14
N MET A 134 2.55 3.71 0.67
CA MET A 134 1.84 2.44 0.67
C MET A 134 0.90 2.37 -0.52
N GLY A 135 1.02 1.31 -1.33
CA GLY A 135 0.08 1.01 -2.40
C GLY A 135 -1.03 0.05 -1.98
N TYR A 136 -1.92 -0.29 -2.92
CA TYR A 136 -2.81 -1.45 -2.77
C TYR A 136 -1.98 -2.72 -2.52
N PHE A 137 -2.53 -3.67 -1.75
CA PHE A 137 -1.76 -4.84 -1.30
C PHE A 137 -0.38 -4.48 -0.69
N LEU A 138 -0.27 -3.29 -0.08
CA LEU A 138 0.93 -2.66 0.48
C LEU A 138 2.03 -2.27 -0.53
N LEU A 139 2.36 -3.15 -1.47
CA LEU A 139 3.54 -3.05 -2.34
C LEU A 139 3.24 -2.61 -3.78
N TYR A 140 1.97 -2.49 -4.18
CA TYR A 140 1.62 -2.04 -5.52
C TYR A 140 2.16 -0.62 -5.79
N GLU A 141 2.46 -0.31 -7.05
CA GLU A 141 3.13 0.92 -7.51
C GLU A 141 4.60 1.11 -7.09
N SER A 142 5.16 0.25 -6.22
CA SER A 142 6.60 0.17 -5.90
C SER A 142 7.25 1.47 -5.38
N MET A 143 6.52 2.28 -4.61
CA MET A 143 7.07 3.51 -4.02
C MET A 143 7.97 3.23 -2.80
N LEU A 144 7.85 2.05 -2.16
CA LEU A 144 8.74 1.64 -1.07
C LEU A 144 10.22 1.67 -1.51
N ASP A 145 10.51 1.33 -2.77
CA ASP A 145 11.85 1.36 -3.35
C ASP A 145 12.52 2.73 -3.20
N THR A 146 11.77 3.81 -3.48
CA THR A 146 12.26 5.20 -3.33
C THR A 146 12.50 5.55 -1.86
N VAL A 147 11.70 5.01 -0.94
CA VAL A 147 11.91 5.22 0.51
C VAL A 147 13.17 4.51 0.99
N LEU A 148 13.42 3.27 0.53
CA LEU A 148 14.64 2.54 0.86
C LEU A 148 15.88 3.22 0.27
N TYR A 149 15.80 3.73 -0.97
CA TYR A 149 16.83 4.58 -1.55
C TYR A 149 17.11 5.82 -0.68
N ALA A 150 16.05 6.50 -0.22
CA ALA A 150 16.18 7.66 0.65
C ALA A 150 16.87 7.32 1.98
N ARG A 151 16.49 6.19 2.59
CA ARG A 151 17.10 5.69 3.83
C ARG A 151 18.60 5.46 3.63
N ASP A 152 18.96 4.66 2.64
CA ASP A 152 20.33 4.21 2.43
C ASP A 152 21.26 5.38 2.04
N LYS A 153 20.76 6.31 1.24
CA LYS A 153 21.55 7.45 0.74
C LYS A 153 21.57 8.62 1.73
N TYR A 154 20.43 9.02 2.26
CA TYR A 154 20.27 10.32 2.94
C TYR A 154 20.03 10.23 4.44
N LEU A 155 19.51 9.13 4.98
CA LEU A 155 19.26 9.05 6.43
C LEU A 155 20.59 8.96 7.20
N VAL A 156 20.63 9.60 8.37
CA VAL A 156 21.72 9.42 9.34
C VAL A 156 21.57 8.08 10.06
N GLU A 157 22.67 7.54 10.60
CA GLU A 157 22.60 6.37 11.48
C GLU A 157 21.71 6.66 12.70
N GLY A 158 20.76 5.77 12.98
CA GLY A 158 19.76 5.97 14.04
C GLY A 158 18.69 7.03 13.73
N GLY A 159 18.60 7.50 12.48
CA GLY A 159 17.49 8.33 12.02
C GLY A 159 16.17 7.57 12.05
N LEU A 160 15.06 8.30 11.99
CA LEU A 160 13.71 7.72 12.09
C LEU A 160 13.01 7.71 10.73
N ILE A 161 12.19 6.69 10.48
CA ILE A 161 11.34 6.56 9.29
C ILE A 161 9.88 6.54 9.75
N PHE A 162 9.01 7.33 9.13
CA PHE A 162 7.59 7.38 9.46
C PHE A 162 6.75 6.99 8.24
N PRO A 163 6.01 5.88 8.30
CA PRO A 163 6.06 4.79 9.30
C PRO A 163 7.35 3.96 9.19
N ASP A 164 7.67 3.16 10.22
CA ASP A 164 8.86 2.29 10.23
C ASP A 164 8.55 0.80 10.12
N LYS A 165 7.29 0.40 10.32
CA LYS A 165 6.90 -1.01 10.21
C LYS A 165 5.56 -1.19 9.51
N CYS A 166 5.45 -2.29 8.80
CA CYS A 166 4.24 -2.68 8.10
C CYS A 166 4.12 -4.20 8.03
N SER A 167 2.90 -4.72 7.86
CA SER A 167 2.66 -6.15 7.70
C SER A 167 1.48 -6.43 6.80
N ILE A 168 1.55 -7.52 6.03
CA ILE A 168 0.45 -8.01 5.19
C ILE A 168 -0.25 -9.16 5.92
N HIS A 169 -1.58 -9.19 5.83
CA HIS A 169 -2.44 -10.18 6.44
C HIS A 169 -3.39 -10.77 5.42
N VAL A 170 -3.87 -11.98 5.72
CA VAL A 170 -4.84 -12.71 4.89
C VAL A 170 -5.96 -13.32 5.75
N ALA A 171 -7.14 -13.38 5.17
CA ALA A 171 -8.26 -14.21 5.63
C ALA A 171 -9.08 -14.71 4.42
N GLY A 172 -9.95 -15.67 4.66
CA GLY A 172 -10.96 -16.19 3.74
C GLY A 172 -12.18 -15.28 3.71
N LEU A 173 -12.81 -15.24 2.53
CA LEU A 173 -13.91 -14.37 2.17
C LEU A 173 -15.08 -15.19 1.63
N GLU A 174 -16.27 -14.93 2.16
CA GLU A 174 -17.55 -15.25 1.51
C GLU A 174 -17.93 -14.07 0.61
N ASP A 175 -18.16 -14.31 -0.67
CA ASP A 175 -18.56 -13.26 -1.62
C ASP A 175 -19.32 -13.86 -2.81
N SER A 176 -20.08 -14.94 -2.55
CA SER A 176 -20.74 -15.75 -3.57
C SER A 176 -21.66 -14.91 -4.45
N HIS A 177 -22.47 -14.04 -3.85
CA HIS A 177 -23.43 -13.22 -4.60
C HIS A 177 -22.75 -12.25 -5.57
N TYR A 178 -21.75 -11.50 -5.11
CA TYR A 178 -21.06 -10.51 -5.91
C TYR A 178 -20.16 -11.17 -6.97
N LYS A 179 -19.50 -12.28 -6.62
CA LYS A 179 -18.75 -13.10 -7.57
C LYS A 179 -19.66 -13.63 -8.67
N THR A 180 -20.79 -14.24 -8.33
CA THR A 180 -21.76 -14.74 -9.32
C THR A 180 -22.29 -13.62 -10.20
N GLU A 181 -22.71 -12.49 -9.66
CA GLU A 181 -23.20 -11.35 -10.46
C GLU A 181 -22.15 -10.88 -11.48
N LYS A 182 -20.89 -10.74 -11.07
CA LYS A 182 -19.79 -10.34 -11.96
C LYS A 182 -19.45 -11.37 -13.01
N LEU A 183 -19.53 -12.67 -12.70
CA LEU A 183 -19.16 -13.72 -13.63
C LEU A 183 -20.29 -14.07 -14.59
N ASP A 184 -21.53 -14.13 -14.11
CA ASP A 184 -22.71 -14.51 -14.89
C ASP A 184 -23.03 -13.48 -15.97
N TYR A 185 -22.73 -12.20 -15.74
CA TYR A 185 -22.87 -11.16 -16.76
C TYR A 185 -22.17 -11.54 -18.08
N TRP A 186 -21.00 -12.18 -18.00
CA TRP A 186 -20.23 -12.57 -19.19
C TRP A 186 -20.80 -13.78 -19.92
N GLN A 187 -21.69 -14.56 -19.31
CA GLN A 187 -22.32 -15.70 -19.98
C GLN A 187 -23.33 -15.24 -21.04
N ASP A 188 -23.99 -14.10 -20.82
CA ASP A 188 -24.98 -13.54 -21.73
C ASP A 188 -24.94 -12.00 -21.73
N VAL A 189 -24.14 -11.45 -22.64
CA VAL A 189 -24.07 -10.01 -22.89
C VAL A 189 -25.00 -9.68 -24.05
N TYR A 190 -26.26 -9.38 -23.73
CA TYR A 190 -27.31 -9.01 -24.71
C TYR A 190 -27.57 -10.07 -25.80
N GLY A 191 -27.52 -11.35 -25.45
CA GLY A 191 -27.72 -12.51 -26.33
C GLY A 191 -26.42 -13.12 -26.87
N PHE A 192 -25.25 -12.60 -26.46
CA PHE A 192 -23.94 -13.07 -26.92
C PHE A 192 -23.12 -13.68 -25.78
N ASP A 193 -22.52 -14.84 -26.05
CA ASP A 193 -21.61 -15.51 -25.13
C ASP A 193 -20.25 -14.78 -25.09
N TYR A 194 -19.95 -14.19 -23.94
CA TYR A 194 -18.70 -13.50 -23.62
C TYR A 194 -17.89 -14.27 -22.56
N SER A 195 -18.18 -15.55 -22.31
CA SER A 195 -17.53 -16.37 -21.30
C SER A 195 -15.99 -16.42 -21.37
N PRO A 196 -15.29 -16.16 -22.50
CA PRO A 196 -13.84 -15.97 -22.51
C PRO A 196 -13.32 -14.83 -21.61
N PHE A 197 -14.17 -13.89 -21.17
CA PHE A 197 -13.80 -12.87 -20.17
C PHE A 197 -13.67 -13.43 -18.75
N ILE A 198 -14.38 -14.51 -18.40
CA ILE A 198 -14.42 -15.05 -17.03
C ILE A 198 -13.02 -15.37 -16.49
N PRO A 199 -12.14 -16.08 -17.23
CA PRO A 199 -10.77 -16.33 -16.77
C PRO A 199 -9.91 -15.07 -16.63
N LEU A 200 -10.23 -13.98 -17.35
CA LEU A 200 -9.50 -12.70 -17.22
C LEU A 200 -9.92 -12.00 -15.92
N VAL A 201 -11.22 -11.86 -15.69
CA VAL A 201 -11.77 -11.25 -14.46
C VAL A 201 -11.29 -12.01 -13.22
N MET A 202 -11.22 -13.33 -13.27
CA MET A 202 -10.74 -14.16 -12.16
C MET A 202 -9.23 -14.00 -11.86
N ARG A 203 -8.46 -13.42 -12.77
CA ARG A 203 -7.01 -13.16 -12.60
C ARG A 203 -6.71 -11.72 -12.17
N GLU A 204 -7.70 -10.84 -12.18
CA GLU A 204 -7.53 -9.45 -11.72
C GLU A 204 -7.95 -9.35 -10.26
N PRO A 205 -7.02 -8.98 -9.34
CA PRO A 205 -7.38 -8.69 -7.97
C PRO A 205 -8.34 -7.50 -7.90
N ILE A 206 -9.33 -7.59 -7.02
CA ILE A 206 -10.31 -6.50 -6.84
C ILE A 206 -9.91 -5.68 -5.62
N VAL A 207 -9.84 -4.36 -5.79
CA VAL A 207 -9.68 -3.43 -4.68
C VAL A 207 -11.07 -2.92 -4.27
N ASP A 208 -11.59 -3.42 -3.15
CA ASP A 208 -12.85 -2.92 -2.61
C ASP A 208 -12.96 -3.02 -1.08
N THR A 209 -13.96 -2.34 -0.51
CA THR A 209 -14.27 -2.44 0.91
C THR A 209 -15.13 -3.67 1.12
N VAL A 210 -14.66 -4.57 1.96
CA VAL A 210 -15.37 -5.78 2.33
C VAL A 210 -16.06 -5.58 3.66
N ASP A 211 -17.33 -6.00 3.76
CA ASP A 211 -18.01 -6.08 5.06
C ASP A 211 -17.30 -7.12 5.94
N ASN A 212 -16.90 -6.75 7.15
CA ASN A 212 -16.28 -7.67 8.10
C ASN A 212 -17.12 -8.93 8.38
N ALA A 213 -18.45 -8.87 8.20
CA ALA A 213 -19.34 -10.02 8.32
C ALA A 213 -19.08 -11.10 7.25
N ALA A 214 -18.50 -10.75 6.10
CA ALA A 214 -18.12 -11.65 5.01
C ALA A 214 -16.80 -12.42 5.31
N VAL A 215 -16.03 -11.99 6.31
CA VAL A 215 -14.77 -12.65 6.69
C VAL A 215 -15.04 -13.87 7.57
N ASN A 216 -14.95 -15.06 6.97
CA ASN A 216 -15.43 -16.32 7.56
C ASN A 216 -14.33 -17.24 8.13
N THR A 217 -13.07 -16.79 8.19
CA THR A 217 -11.94 -17.57 8.75
C THR A 217 -11.13 -16.76 9.76
N SER A 218 -10.24 -17.41 10.51
CA SER A 218 -9.18 -16.74 11.28
C SER A 218 -8.26 -15.92 10.37
N LYS A 219 -7.67 -14.85 10.91
CA LYS A 219 -6.65 -14.07 10.20
C LYS A 219 -5.26 -14.65 10.39
N ASN A 220 -4.40 -14.48 9.38
CA ASN A 220 -2.98 -14.82 9.47
C ASN A 220 -2.13 -13.65 8.94
N LYS A 221 -1.19 -13.17 9.77
CA LYS A 221 -0.11 -12.28 9.33
C LYS A 221 0.89 -13.07 8.50
N ILE A 222 1.08 -12.73 7.23
CA ILE A 222 1.89 -13.53 6.30
C ILE A 222 3.33 -13.00 6.18
N ILE A 223 3.53 -11.69 6.33
CA ILE A 223 4.85 -11.06 6.28
C ILE A 223 4.84 -9.73 7.05
N GLU A 224 6.00 -9.31 7.53
CA GLU A 224 6.24 -8.04 8.19
C GLU A 224 7.57 -7.46 7.70
N PHE A 225 7.59 -6.15 7.47
CA PHE A 225 8.80 -5.43 7.09
C PHE A 225 9.11 -4.37 8.14
N ASP A 226 10.38 -4.34 8.56
CA ASP A 226 10.97 -3.23 9.29
C ASP A 226 11.74 -2.37 8.29
N LEU A 227 11.24 -1.15 8.04
CA LEU A 227 11.81 -0.22 7.07
C LEU A 227 13.21 0.22 7.44
N ASN A 228 13.67 0.02 8.68
CA ASN A 228 15.05 0.31 9.07
C ASN A 228 16.03 -0.72 8.52
N THR A 229 15.59 -1.94 8.17
CA THR A 229 16.47 -3.05 7.80
C THR A 229 16.12 -3.76 6.51
N VAL A 230 14.87 -3.67 6.04
CA VAL A 230 14.39 -4.37 4.84
C VAL A 230 15.17 -3.93 3.59
N THR A 231 15.43 -4.87 2.69
CA THR A 231 16.08 -4.64 1.39
C THR A 231 15.09 -4.87 0.26
N LEU A 232 15.43 -4.43 -0.96
CA LEU A 232 14.59 -4.67 -2.15
C LEU A 232 14.40 -6.16 -2.43
N ASP A 233 15.41 -6.98 -2.16
CA ASP A 233 15.34 -8.44 -2.36
C ASP A 233 14.32 -9.09 -1.40
N ASP A 234 14.13 -8.52 -0.20
CA ASP A 234 13.14 -9.01 0.77
C ASP A 234 11.69 -8.72 0.34
N LEU A 235 11.46 -7.78 -0.58
CA LEU A 235 10.13 -7.46 -1.12
C LEU A 235 9.65 -8.51 -2.14
N VAL A 236 10.55 -9.37 -2.61
CA VAL A 236 10.25 -10.52 -3.47
C VAL A 236 10.11 -11.75 -2.59
N PHE A 237 8.87 -12.13 -2.24
CA PHE A 237 8.64 -13.14 -1.22
C PHE A 237 7.74 -14.29 -1.67
N SER A 238 7.94 -15.45 -1.05
CA SER A 238 6.97 -16.56 -1.01
C SER A 238 6.83 -17.04 0.43
N VAL A 239 5.65 -16.83 1.02
CA VAL A 239 5.40 -17.08 2.44
C VAL A 239 4.20 -18.01 2.64
N PRO A 240 4.25 -18.91 3.63
CA PRO A 240 3.12 -19.78 3.92
C PRO A 240 1.99 -19.00 4.59
N PHE A 241 0.76 -19.47 4.41
CA PHE A 241 -0.39 -19.03 5.19
C PHE A 241 -1.22 -20.21 5.68
N LYS A 242 -1.95 -19.99 6.76
CA LYS A 242 -2.93 -20.93 7.31
C LYS A 242 -4.07 -20.18 7.99
N ILE A 243 -5.29 -20.47 7.56
CA ILE A 243 -6.51 -19.89 8.10
C ILE A 243 -7.54 -20.98 8.38
N ILE A 244 -8.35 -20.77 9.42
CA ILE A 244 -9.29 -21.77 9.95
C ILE A 244 -10.71 -21.22 9.84
N SER A 245 -11.61 -21.99 9.25
CA SER A 245 -13.02 -21.63 9.09
C SER A 245 -13.72 -21.45 10.44
N LYS A 246 -14.47 -20.35 10.56
CA LYS A 246 -15.17 -19.93 11.81
C LYS A 246 -16.62 -20.40 11.87
N ARG A 247 -17.22 -20.73 10.73
CA ARG A 247 -18.64 -21.07 10.57
C ARG A 247 -18.85 -21.90 9.31
N HIS A 248 -20.00 -22.56 9.22
CA HIS A 248 -20.48 -23.17 7.98
C HIS A 248 -20.74 -22.06 6.96
N ASP A 249 -20.02 -22.09 5.83
CA ASP A 249 -20.06 -21.06 4.79
C ASP A 249 -19.30 -21.48 3.52
N TYR A 250 -19.25 -20.60 2.52
CA TYR A 250 -18.34 -20.74 1.38
C TYR A 250 -17.13 -19.80 1.48
N ILE A 251 -15.93 -20.29 1.15
CA ILE A 251 -14.75 -19.45 0.91
C ILE A 251 -14.60 -19.31 -0.61
N ASN A 252 -14.98 -18.15 -1.14
CA ASN A 252 -14.92 -17.83 -2.57
C ASN A 252 -13.59 -17.17 -2.98
N GLY A 253 -12.87 -16.64 -2.00
CA GLY A 253 -11.69 -15.82 -2.20
C GLY A 253 -10.84 -15.67 -0.94
N LEU A 254 -9.67 -15.07 -1.11
CA LEU A 254 -8.86 -14.52 -0.02
C LEU A 254 -9.00 -13.01 -0.02
N ILE A 255 -9.23 -12.44 1.16
CA ILE A 255 -9.11 -11.01 1.42
C ILE A 255 -7.75 -10.73 2.05
N THR A 256 -7.06 -9.71 1.56
CA THR A 256 -5.78 -9.25 2.09
C THR A 256 -5.83 -7.77 2.43
N TRP A 257 -5.06 -7.40 3.43
CA TRP A 257 -4.92 -6.02 3.90
C TRP A 257 -3.56 -5.85 4.57
N PHE A 258 -3.27 -4.64 5.01
CA PHE A 258 -2.04 -4.35 5.73
C PHE A 258 -2.27 -3.52 7.00
N ASP A 259 -1.33 -3.66 7.93
CA ASP A 259 -1.25 -2.87 9.14
C ASP A 259 0.04 -2.05 9.11
N ILE A 260 -0.03 -0.81 9.61
CA ILE A 260 1.08 0.14 9.70
C ILE A 260 1.36 0.49 11.17
N GLU A 261 2.63 0.56 11.53
CA GLU A 261 3.13 1.01 12.83
C GLU A 261 4.16 2.13 12.64
N PHE A 262 4.07 3.15 13.49
CA PHE A 262 4.99 4.30 13.50
C PHE A 262 6.00 4.21 14.67
N PRO A 263 7.17 4.87 14.54
CA PRO A 263 8.10 4.97 15.65
C PRO A 263 7.46 5.63 16.88
N ALA A 264 7.85 5.16 18.06
CA ALA A 264 7.33 5.65 19.32
C ALA A 264 8.47 5.96 20.31
N PRO A 265 8.36 7.05 21.10
CA PRO A 265 9.28 7.28 22.20
C PRO A 265 9.22 6.14 23.22
N LYS A 266 10.34 5.84 23.88
CA LYS A 266 10.40 4.81 24.93
C LYS A 266 9.28 4.98 25.95
N GLY A 267 8.50 3.93 26.18
CA GLY A 267 7.38 3.91 27.12
C GLY A 267 6.08 4.53 26.61
N LYS A 268 6.01 4.94 25.34
CA LYS A 268 4.76 5.31 24.65
C LYS A 268 4.31 4.16 23.75
N LYS A 269 2.98 4.00 23.63
CA LYS A 269 2.40 3.08 22.66
C LYS A 269 2.54 3.70 21.26
N ALA A 270 3.05 2.91 20.32
CA ALA A 270 3.12 3.31 18.92
C ALA A 270 1.74 3.64 18.36
N ILE A 271 1.72 4.65 17.48
CA ILE A 271 0.55 4.91 16.65
C ILE A 271 0.51 3.82 15.58
N THR A 272 -0.66 3.26 15.35
CA THR A 272 -0.87 2.18 14.37
C THR A 272 -2.21 2.39 13.67
N PHE A 273 -2.33 1.92 12.44
CA PHE A 273 -3.64 1.74 11.79
C PHE A 273 -3.66 0.45 10.98
N SER A 274 -4.87 -0.02 10.66
CA SER A 274 -5.12 -1.21 9.83
C SER A 274 -6.03 -0.82 8.68
N THR A 275 -5.79 -1.42 7.51
CA THR A 275 -6.68 -1.35 6.35
C THR A 275 -7.62 -2.54 6.26
N GLY A 276 -7.66 -3.44 7.25
CA GLY A 276 -8.50 -4.64 7.21
C GLY A 276 -9.99 -4.33 7.32
N ALA A 277 -10.84 -5.23 6.82
CA ALA A 277 -12.30 -5.11 6.88
C ALA A 277 -12.87 -4.87 8.31
N HIS A 278 -12.14 -5.31 9.34
CA HIS A 278 -12.47 -5.11 10.76
C HIS A 278 -12.18 -3.69 11.28
N ALA A 279 -11.51 -2.85 10.49
CA ALA A 279 -11.09 -1.50 10.83
C ALA A 279 -11.94 -0.45 10.09
N PRO A 280 -11.90 0.83 10.52
CA PRO A 280 -12.57 1.90 9.79
C PRO A 280 -12.04 2.05 8.36
N TYR A 281 -12.85 2.63 7.48
CA TYR A 281 -12.51 2.87 6.08
C TYR A 281 -11.17 3.60 5.90
N THR A 282 -10.40 3.13 4.92
CA THR A 282 -9.22 3.79 4.35
C THR A 282 -9.32 3.71 2.83
N HIS A 283 -8.72 4.65 2.09
CA HIS A 283 -8.79 4.66 0.63
C HIS A 283 -8.13 3.44 -0.05
N TRP A 284 -7.18 2.77 0.62
CA TRP A 284 -6.62 1.49 0.15
C TRP A 284 -7.63 0.34 0.12
N LYS A 285 -8.71 0.46 0.91
CA LYS A 285 -9.69 -0.60 1.12
C LYS A 285 -9.00 -1.94 1.43
N GLN A 286 -9.42 -3.04 0.78
CA GLN A 286 -8.75 -4.33 0.83
C GLN A 286 -8.55 -4.86 -0.59
N THR A 287 -7.64 -5.83 -0.75
CA THR A 287 -7.45 -6.53 -2.02
C THR A 287 -8.01 -7.95 -1.93
N VAL A 288 -8.93 -8.28 -2.83
CA VAL A 288 -9.62 -9.56 -2.94
C VAL A 288 -9.03 -10.38 -4.08
N PHE A 289 -8.71 -11.64 -3.78
CA PHE A 289 -8.23 -12.65 -4.72
C PHE A 289 -9.24 -13.79 -4.79
N TYR A 290 -10.05 -13.85 -5.84
CA TYR A 290 -10.99 -14.95 -6.00
C TYR A 290 -10.28 -16.27 -6.27
N LEU A 291 -10.69 -17.32 -5.56
CA LEU A 291 -10.21 -18.67 -5.79
C LEU A 291 -10.91 -19.28 -7.00
N ALA A 292 -10.22 -20.21 -7.67
CA ALA A 292 -10.80 -20.96 -8.79
C ALA A 292 -11.95 -21.86 -8.31
N ASP A 293 -11.84 -22.40 -7.10
CA ASP A 293 -12.84 -23.22 -6.45
C ASP A 293 -13.64 -22.39 -5.43
N ASP A 294 -14.96 -22.57 -5.38
CA ASP A 294 -15.80 -22.11 -4.27
C ASP A 294 -15.80 -23.19 -3.19
N LEU A 295 -15.14 -22.92 -2.06
CA LEU A 295 -14.84 -23.93 -1.06
C LEU A 295 -15.93 -23.98 0.02
N GLU A 296 -16.75 -25.03 0.02
CA GLU A 296 -17.71 -25.27 1.10
C GLU A 296 -17.00 -25.71 2.38
N CYS A 297 -17.12 -24.89 3.42
CA CYS A 297 -16.38 -25.07 4.66
C CYS A 297 -17.27 -25.19 5.88
N GLU A 298 -16.79 -25.98 6.85
CA GLU A 298 -17.35 -26.12 8.19
C GLU A 298 -16.44 -25.50 9.25
N VAL A 299 -16.96 -25.30 10.46
CA VAL A 299 -16.16 -24.81 11.60
C VAL A 299 -14.96 -25.74 11.82
N GLY A 300 -13.75 -25.17 11.76
CA GLY A 300 -12.51 -25.90 12.00
C GLY A 300 -11.81 -26.43 10.75
N ASP A 301 -12.47 -26.39 9.58
CA ASP A 301 -11.81 -26.69 8.30
C ASP A 301 -10.65 -25.71 8.06
N VAL A 302 -9.62 -26.18 7.35
CA VAL A 302 -8.35 -25.45 7.21
C VAL A 302 -8.09 -25.14 5.74
N LEU A 303 -7.82 -23.87 5.44
CA LEU A 303 -7.21 -23.45 4.18
C LEU A 303 -5.76 -23.04 4.46
N GLU A 304 -4.80 -23.75 3.87
CA GLU A 304 -3.38 -23.45 4.02
C GLU A 304 -2.66 -23.51 2.67
N GLY A 305 -1.53 -22.82 2.56
CA GLY A 305 -0.91 -22.62 1.26
C GLY A 305 0.31 -21.71 1.28
N GLN A 306 0.65 -21.19 0.10
CA GLN A 306 1.70 -20.18 -0.08
C GLN A 306 1.18 -19.01 -0.91
N ILE A 307 1.59 -17.81 -0.52
CA ILE A 307 1.40 -16.58 -1.31
C ILE A 307 2.78 -16.11 -1.75
N THR A 308 2.94 -15.99 -3.06
CA THR A 308 4.13 -15.43 -3.70
C THR A 308 3.80 -14.08 -4.32
N SER A 309 4.63 -13.07 -4.07
CA SER A 309 4.51 -11.75 -4.71
C SER A 309 5.86 -11.34 -5.27
N ILE A 310 5.89 -11.02 -6.56
CA ILE A 310 7.08 -10.54 -7.26
C ILE A 310 6.70 -9.36 -8.18
N PRO A 311 7.60 -8.38 -8.40
CA PRO A 311 7.41 -7.37 -9.43
C PRO A 311 7.26 -8.01 -10.82
N ASN A 312 6.33 -7.50 -11.63
CA ASN A 312 6.13 -8.01 -12.97
C ASN A 312 7.37 -7.72 -13.86
N LYS A 313 7.71 -8.69 -14.71
CA LYS A 313 8.91 -8.60 -15.57
C LYS A 313 8.86 -7.52 -16.65
N ARG A 314 7.66 -7.10 -17.07
CA ARG A 314 7.46 -6.09 -18.12
C ARG A 314 7.34 -4.68 -17.54
N ASN A 315 6.65 -4.56 -16.40
CA ASN A 315 6.46 -3.30 -15.70
C ASN A 315 6.66 -3.54 -14.20
N ASN A 316 7.76 -3.05 -13.64
CA ASN A 316 8.11 -3.31 -12.24
C ASN A 316 7.14 -2.66 -11.23
N ARG A 317 6.24 -1.76 -11.66
CA ARG A 317 5.17 -1.20 -10.83
C ARG A 317 3.98 -2.14 -10.65
N ASP A 318 3.82 -3.10 -11.56
CA ASP A 318 2.79 -4.14 -11.49
C ASP A 318 3.28 -5.30 -10.64
N LEU A 319 2.35 -6.06 -10.05
CA LEU A 319 2.67 -7.22 -9.22
C LEU A 319 2.13 -8.52 -9.85
N ASP A 320 3.01 -9.51 -10.00
CA ASP A 320 2.64 -10.89 -10.27
C ASP A 320 2.43 -11.60 -8.92
N ILE A 321 1.20 -12.04 -8.65
CA ILE A 321 0.83 -12.69 -7.40
C ILE A 321 0.43 -14.13 -7.70
N THR A 322 0.96 -15.08 -6.95
CA THR A 322 0.59 -16.50 -7.07
C THR A 322 0.12 -17.02 -5.72
N ILE A 323 -1.02 -17.69 -5.72
CA ILE A 323 -1.62 -18.29 -4.53
C ILE A 323 -1.78 -19.78 -4.79
N GLU A 324 -1.00 -20.57 -4.07
CA GLU A 324 -1.13 -22.03 -4.01
C GLU A 324 -1.86 -22.38 -2.73
N TYR A 325 -2.94 -23.15 -2.82
CA TYR A 325 -3.76 -23.45 -1.65
C TYR A 325 -4.22 -24.90 -1.64
N GLU A 326 -4.37 -25.41 -0.42
CA GLU A 326 -4.91 -26.72 -0.08
C GLU A 326 -5.97 -26.54 0.99
N PHE A 327 -7.22 -26.76 0.60
CA PHE A 327 -8.36 -26.76 1.50
C PHE A 327 -8.58 -28.18 2.04
N LYS A 328 -8.49 -28.30 3.36
CA LYS A 328 -8.65 -29.54 4.11
C LYS A 328 -9.96 -29.49 4.86
N ALA A 329 -10.96 -30.14 4.26
CA ALA A 329 -12.25 -30.35 4.89
C ALA A 329 -12.18 -31.52 5.88
N GLU A 330 -12.95 -31.42 6.96
CA GLU A 330 -13.19 -32.51 7.91
C GLU A 330 -14.69 -32.86 7.98
N GLY A 331 -15.01 -34.07 8.41
CA GLY A 331 -16.42 -34.51 8.55
C GLY A 331 -16.99 -35.17 7.29
N VAL A 332 -18.29 -34.97 7.05
CA VAL A 332 -19.01 -35.60 5.92
C VAL A 332 -18.48 -35.05 4.59
N GLU A 333 -18.38 -35.92 3.59
CA GLU A 333 -17.93 -35.58 2.23
C GLU A 333 -16.55 -34.90 2.19
N LYS A 334 -15.69 -35.12 3.19
CA LYS A 334 -14.38 -34.46 3.29
C LYS A 334 -13.48 -34.67 2.06
N GLU A 335 -13.55 -35.84 1.42
CA GLU A 335 -12.76 -36.13 0.22
C GLU A 335 -13.27 -35.36 -1.00
N GLU A 336 -14.57 -35.07 -1.06
CA GLU A 336 -15.22 -34.32 -2.15
C GLU A 336 -15.04 -32.81 -1.98
N ARG A 337 -15.14 -32.32 -0.74
CA ARG A 337 -14.96 -30.91 -0.38
C ARG A 337 -13.51 -30.47 -0.34
N SER A 338 -12.56 -31.34 -0.01
CA SER A 338 -11.13 -30.98 -0.02
C SER A 338 -10.66 -30.67 -1.43
N LYS A 339 -9.95 -29.55 -1.60
CA LYS A 339 -9.45 -29.07 -2.91
C LYS A 339 -8.00 -28.64 -2.79
N LYS A 340 -7.28 -28.73 -3.91
CA LYS A 340 -5.94 -28.19 -4.05
C LYS A 340 -5.80 -27.53 -5.40
N ASN A 341 -5.38 -26.27 -5.42
CA ASN A 341 -5.25 -25.53 -6.66
C ASN A 341 -4.17 -24.46 -6.58
N LYS A 342 -3.95 -23.80 -7.72
CA LYS A 342 -3.01 -22.71 -7.89
C LYS A 342 -3.60 -21.65 -8.81
N ASN A 343 -3.63 -20.42 -8.33
CA ASN A 343 -4.08 -19.27 -9.09
C ASN A 343 -2.91 -18.28 -9.26
N THR A 344 -2.85 -17.63 -10.42
CA THR A 344 -1.92 -16.53 -10.69
C THR A 344 -2.74 -15.30 -11.07
N TYR A 345 -2.41 -14.18 -10.45
CA TYR A 345 -3.06 -12.89 -10.59
C TYR A 345 -2.04 -11.85 -11.03
N ILE A 346 -2.53 -10.82 -11.71
CA ILE A 346 -1.71 -9.67 -12.11
C ILE A 346 -2.42 -8.42 -11.58
N MET A 347 -1.71 -7.63 -10.77
CA MET A 347 -2.16 -6.30 -10.35
C MET A 347 -1.45 -5.27 -11.22
N HIS A 348 -2.19 -4.63 -12.12
CA HIS A 348 -1.70 -3.67 -13.12
C HIS A 348 -2.49 -2.37 -13.06
#